data_AF-A0A8T3U824-F1
#
_entry.id   AF-A0A8T3U824-F1
#
_cell.length_a   1.000
_cell.length_b   1.000
_cell.length_c   1.000
_cell.angle_alpha   90.00
_cell.angle_beta   90.00
_cell.angle_gamma   90.00
#
_symmetry.space_group_name_H-M   'P 1'
#
loop_
_entity.id
_entity.type
_entity.pdbx_description
1 polymer ?
#
loop_
_entity_poly.entity_id
_entity_poly.type
_entity_poly.pdbx_seq_one_letter_code
_entity_poly.pdbx_strand_id
1 'polypeptide(L)' 'MKVYKKTFDMAIITVGTIPATRFIKKAGINVDKNDFVTVDKHMKTNIDNIYAIRRYCKS' A
#
# COMPACT_ATOMS: atom_id res chain seq x y z
N MET A 1 -10.16 0.57 -34.24
CA MET A 1 -9.32 0.21 -33.08
C MET A 1 -8.37 -0.91 -33.51
N LYS A 2 -7.07 -0.65 -33.61
CA LYS A 2 -6.07 -1.65 -34.03
C LYS A 2 -5.59 -2.44 -32.81
N VAL A 3 -5.72 -3.76 -32.85
CA VAL A 3 -5.24 -4.66 -31.80
C VAL A 3 -3.87 -5.20 -32.20
N TYR A 4 -2.87 -5.04 -31.33
CA TYR A 4 -1.53 -5.60 -31.51
C TYR A 4 -1.36 -6.83 -30.61
N LYS A 5 -0.97 -7.96 -31.21
CA LYS A 5 -0.76 -9.24 -30.54
C LYS A 5 0.69 -9.70 -30.73
N LYS A 6 1.35 -10.09 -29.64
CA LYS A 6 2.68 -10.72 -29.63
C LYS A 6 2.66 -11.93 -28.69
N THR A 7 3.42 -12.97 -29.03
CA THR A 7 3.57 -14.21 -28.25
C THR A 7 4.94 -14.24 -27.57
N PHE A 8 4.97 -14.74 -26.34
CA PHE A 8 6.18 -14.90 -25.53
C PHE A 8 6.06 -16.18 -24.70
N ASP A 9 7.19 -16.84 -24.43
CA ASP A 9 7.22 -18.02 -23.54
C ASP A 9 7.13 -17.62 -22.06
N MET A 10 7.61 -16.42 -21.71
CA MET A 10 7.53 -15.85 -20.38
C MET A 10 7.57 -14.31 -20.42
N ALA A 11 6.87 -13.67 -19.49
CA ALA A 11 6.95 -12.23 -19.27
C ALA A 11 7.05 -11.93 -17.76
N ILE A 12 7.95 -11.02 -17.39
CA ILE A 12 8.10 -10.52 -16.02
C ILE A 12 7.66 -9.07 -15.99
N ILE A 13 6.77 -8.73 -15.05
CA ILE A 13 6.22 -7.37 -14.91
C ILE A 13 6.75 -6.77 -13.62
N THR A 14 7.58 -5.74 -13.73
CA THR A 14 8.16 -5.00 -12.59
C THR A 14 7.76 -3.52 -12.64
N VAL A 15 6.46 -3.24 -12.59
CA VAL A 15 5.89 -1.88 -12.72
C VAL A 15 5.64 -1.16 -11.39
N GLY A 16 6.30 -1.62 -10.32
CA GLY A 16 6.15 -1.07 -8.97
C GLY A 16 5.17 -1.83 -8.08
N THR A 17 4.94 -1.31 -6.88
CA THR A 17 4.07 -1.92 -5.85
C THR A 17 3.20 -0.88 -5.19
N ILE A 18 1.95 -1.23 -4.89
CA ILE A 18 1.03 -0.40 -4.10
C ILE A 18 0.84 -1.06 -2.72
N PRO A 19 0.90 -0.30 -1.61
CA PRO A 19 0.66 -0.85 -0.27
C PRO A 19 -0.74 -1.48 -0.15
N ALA A 20 -0.83 -2.64 0.50
CA ALA A 20 -2.09 -3.36 0.68
C ALA A 20 -2.95 -2.78 1.82
N THR A 21 -3.36 -1.50 1.74
CA THR A 21 -4.05 -0.79 2.84
C THR A 21 -5.57 -0.82 2.76
N ARG A 22 -6.16 -1.57 1.82
CA ARG A 22 -7.62 -1.63 1.65
C ARG A 22 -8.35 -2.09 2.92
N PHE A 23 -7.79 -3.05 3.66
CA PHE A 23 -8.37 -3.51 4.92
C PHE A 23 -8.13 -2.52 6.07
N ILE A 24 -7.00 -1.82 6.04
CA ILE A 24 -6.61 -0.80 7.02
C ILE A 24 -7.56 0.40 6.94
N LYS A 25 -7.87 0.87 5.72
CA LYS A 25 -8.87 1.91 5.47
C LYS A 25 -10.25 1.51 6.01
N LYS A 26 -10.65 0.26 5.80
CA LYS A 26 -11.94 -0.27 6.32
C LYS A 26 -11.97 -0.32 7.85
N ALA A 27 -10.84 -0.51 8.50
CA ALA A 27 -10.71 -0.49 9.96
C ALA A 27 -10.74 0.94 10.55
N GLY A 28 -10.82 1.99 9.72
CA GLY A 28 -10.81 3.38 10.17
C GLY A 28 -9.42 3.93 10.52
N ILE A 29 -8.35 3.22 10.12
CA ILE A 29 -6.98 3.68 10.31
C ILE A 29 -6.62 4.67 9.20
N ASN A 30 -6.04 5.80 9.60
CA ASN A 30 -5.64 6.85 8.68
C ASN A 30 -4.47 6.41 7.80
N VAL A 31 -4.59 6.73 6.51
CA VAL A 31 -3.55 6.52 5.50
C VAL A 31 -3.39 7.78 4.67
N ASP A 32 -2.18 8.00 4.14
CA ASP A 32 -1.89 9.13 3.29
C ASP A 32 -2.36 8.92 1.83
N LYS A 33 -2.16 9.93 0.99
CA LYS A 33 -2.52 9.91 -0.44
C LYS A 33 -1.81 8.82 -1.26
N ASN A 34 -0.72 8.27 -0.74
CA ASN A 34 0.09 7.22 -1.36
C ASN A 34 -0.14 5.84 -0.71
N ASP A 35 -1.21 5.71 0.09
CA ASP A 35 -1.55 4.48 0.82
C ASP A 35 -0.53 4.06 1.90
N PHE A 36 0.22 5.00 2.48
CA PHE A 36 1.03 4.73 3.66
C PHE A 36 0.23 4.93 4.94
N VAL A 37 0.42 4.05 5.93
CA VAL A 37 -0.21 4.20 7.24
C VAL A 37 0.43 5.36 7.98
N THR A 38 -0.38 6.32 8.41
CA THR A 38 0.10 7.46 9.21
C THR A 38 0.30 7.01 10.65
N VAL A 39 1.48 7.25 11.19
CA VAL A 39 1.83 6.88 12.57
C VAL A 39 2.52 8.02 13.30
N ASP A 40 2.63 7.96 14.62
CA ASP A 40 3.46 8.87 15.41
C ASP A 40 4.93 8.37 15.54
N LYS A 41 5.75 9.08 16.33
CA LYS A 41 7.15 8.72 16.63
C LYS A 41 7.30 7.38 17.37
N HIS A 42 6.23 6.88 17.99
CA HIS A 42 6.15 5.60 18.68
C HIS A 42 5.45 4.53 17.85
N MET A 43 5.23 4.78 16.54
CA MET A 43 4.54 3.89 15.61
C MET A 43 3.06 3.65 15.93
N LYS A 44 2.42 4.54 16.70
CA LYS A 44 0.98 4.49 16.99
C LYS A 44 0.16 5.01 15.83
N THR A 45 -0.94 4.34 15.52
CA THR A 45 -1.94 4.84 14.57
C THR A 45 -2.88 5.84 15.24
N ASN A 46 -3.90 6.31 14.51
CA ASN A 46 -4.98 7.14 15.06
C ASN A 46 -5.94 6.40 16.01
N ILE A 47 -5.86 5.06 16.08
CA ILE A 47 -6.70 4.25 16.97
C ILE A 47 -5.85 3.79 18.15
N ASP A 48 -6.37 4.00 19.37
CA ASP A 48 -5.64 3.65 20.59
C ASP A 48 -5.33 2.15 20.66
N ASN A 49 -4.14 1.82 21.19
CA ASN A 49 -3.59 0.47 21.24
C ASN A 49 -3.36 -0.23 19.89
N ILE A 50 -3.49 0.47 18.75
CA ILE A 50 -3.13 -0.04 17.42
C ILE A 50 -1.84 0.62 16.94
N TYR A 51 -0.86 -0.22 16.61
CA TYR A 51 0.46 0.18 16.14
C TYR A 51 0.71 -0.38 14.74
N ALA A 52 1.41 0.39 13.91
CA ALA A 52 1.82 -0.06 12.58
C ALA A 52 3.33 0.08 12.44
N ILE A 53 4.00 -1.04 12.19
CA ILE A 53 5.46 -1.12 12.13
C ILE A 53 5.81 -1.82 10.82
N ARG A 54 6.44 -1.11 9.87
CA ARG A 54 7.16 -1.62 8.68
C ARG A 54 7.34 -0.52 7.62
N ARG A 55 7.92 -0.92 6.49
CA ARG A 55 8.14 -0.15 5.24
C ARG A 55 6.96 0.71 4.75
N TYR A 56 5.72 0.37 5.10
CA TYR A 56 4.52 1.09 4.64
C TYR A 56 3.95 2.06 5.70
N CYS A 57 4.79 2.51 6.63
CA CYS A 57 4.42 3.50 7.66
C CYS A 57 5.11 4.83 7.38
N LYS A 58 4.42 5.92 7.68
CA LYS A 58 4.93 7.28 7.56
C LYS A 58 4.62 8.07 8.82
N SER A 59 5.69 8.56 9.46
CA SER A 59 5.65 9.38 10.67
C SER A 59 5.45 10.86 10.36
#